data_AF-A0A7T3E5J2-F1
#
_entry.id   AF-A0A7T3E5J2-F1
#
_cell.length_a   1.000
_cell.length_b   1.000
_cell.length_c   1.000
_cell.angle_alpha   90.00
_cell.angle_beta   90.00
_cell.angle_gamma   90.00
#
_symmetry.space_group_name_H-M   'P 1'
#
loop_
_entity.id
_entity.type
_entity.pdbx_description
1 polymer ?
#
loop_
_entity_poly.entity_id
_entity_poly.type
_entity_poly.pdbx_seq_one_letter_code
_entity_poly.pdbx_strand_id
1 'polypeptide(L)' 'MIDWFRQRARQERAMVIQAPGHEARHAHRELYISLLRQCRAQPDRSDSLCATCDLRAPCWTLLALPLRGEAA' A
#
# COMPACT_ATOMS: atom_id res chain seq x y z
N MET A 1 -1.93 -1.01 15.81
CA MET A 1 -2.92 -1.13 14.70
C MET A 1 -2.22 -1.08 13.34
N ILE A 2 -1.16 -0.27 13.23
CA ILE A 2 -0.30 -0.15 12.05
C ILE A 2 0.25 -1.47 11.49
N ASP A 3 0.58 -2.45 12.34
CA ASP A 3 1.15 -3.73 11.89
C ASP A 3 0.20 -4.56 11.02
N TRP A 4 -1.10 -4.50 11.31
CA TRP A 4 -2.13 -5.15 10.49
C TRP A 4 -2.16 -4.56 9.07
N PHE A 5 -2.13 -3.23 8.95
CA PHE A 5 -2.08 -2.56 7.64
C PHE A 5 -0.82 -2.94 6.85
N ARG A 6 0.34 -2.98 7.52
CA ARG A 6 1.61 -3.39 6.90
C ARG A 6 1.55 -4.83 6.41
N GLN A 7 1.05 -5.74 7.25
CA GLN A 7 0.92 -7.15 6.90
C GLN A 7 -0.04 -7.34 5.71
N ARG A 8 -1.20 -6.70 5.74
CA ARG A 8 -2.18 -6.78 4.65
C ARG A 8 -1.62 -6.16 3.36
N ALA A 9 -0.90 -5.05 3.44
CA ALA A 9 -0.25 -4.44 2.28
C ALA A 9 0.80 -5.36 1.63
N ARG A 10 1.58 -6.11 2.43
CA ARG A 10 2.51 -7.13 1.90
C ARG A 10 1.75 -8.24 1.17
N GLN A 11 0.63 -8.68 1.73
CA GLN A 11 -0.20 -9.70 1.10
C GLN A 11 -0.75 -9.21 -0.24
N GLU A 12 -1.34 -8.00 -0.30
CA GLU A 12 -1.86 -7.46 -1.55
C GLU A 12 -0.75 -7.28 -2.60
N ARG A 13 0.46 -6.85 -2.20
CA ARG A 13 1.62 -6.80 -3.10
C ARG A 13 1.94 -8.17 -3.71
N ALA A 14 1.90 -9.23 -2.91
CA ALA A 14 2.10 -10.59 -3.40
C ALA A 14 0.97 -11.01 -4.36
N MET A 15 -0.28 -10.65 -4.05
CA MET A 15 -1.43 -10.93 -4.92
C MET A 15 -1.36 -10.16 -6.24
N VAL A 16 -0.85 -8.92 -6.29
CA VAL A 16 -0.60 -8.20 -7.56
C VAL A 16 0.31 -9.01 -8.50
N ILE A 17 1.31 -9.71 -7.95
CA ILE A 17 2.24 -10.53 -8.74
C ILE A 17 1.57 -11.84 -9.18
N GLN A 18 0.80 -12.46 -8.29
CA GLN A 18 0.21 -13.79 -8.51
C GLN A 18 -1.12 -13.77 -9.26
N ALA A 19 -1.85 -12.66 -9.26
CA ALA A 19 -3.21 -12.61 -9.79
C ALA A 19 -3.25 -12.86 -11.31
N PRO A 20 -4.19 -13.71 -11.77
CA PRO A 20 -4.38 -13.97 -13.18
C PRO A 20 -5.16 -12.81 -13.82
N GLY A 21 -4.61 -12.24 -14.89
CA GLY A 21 -5.28 -11.22 -15.68
C GLY A 21 -5.06 -9.78 -15.19
N HIS A 22 -5.24 -8.84 -16.11
CA HIS A 22 -4.97 -7.42 -15.87
C HIS A 22 -5.88 -6.80 -14.80
N GLU A 23 -7.18 -7.13 -14.83
CA GLU A 23 -8.17 -6.56 -13.91
C GLU A 23 -7.93 -6.98 -12.45
N ALA A 24 -7.65 -8.26 -12.21
CA ALA A 24 -7.36 -8.75 -10.86
C ALA A 24 -6.09 -8.09 -10.29
N ARG A 25 -5.03 -7.97 -11.10
CA ARG A 25 -3.81 -7.26 -10.70
C ARG A 25 -4.08 -5.79 -10.39
N HIS A 26 -4.93 -5.14 -11.19
CA HIS A 26 -5.34 -3.76 -10.95
C HIS A 26 -6.10 -3.62 -9.62
N ALA A 27 -7.08 -4.49 -9.35
CA ALA A 27 -7.84 -4.49 -8.10
C ALA A 27 -6.94 -4.68 -6.86
N HIS A 28 -6.02 -5.65 -6.89
CA HIS A 28 -5.04 -5.83 -5.82
C HIS A 28 -4.10 -4.63 -5.66
N ARG A 29 -3.76 -3.95 -6.77
CA ARG A 29 -2.91 -2.76 -6.73
C ARG A 29 -3.63 -1.58 -6.08
N GLU A 30 -4.89 -1.36 -6.38
CA GLU A 30 -5.70 -0.31 -5.73
C GLU A 30 -5.85 -0.57 -4.23
N LEU A 31 -6.15 -1.82 -3.84
CA LEU A 31 -6.20 -2.22 -2.42
C LEU A 31 -4.85 -2.00 -1.72
N TYR A 32 -3.75 -2.40 -2.36
CA TYR A 32 -2.40 -2.19 -1.85
C TYR A 32 -2.10 -0.71 -1.60
N ILE A 33 -2.44 0.18 -2.54
CA ILE A 33 -2.24 1.63 -2.38
C ILE A 33 -3.10 2.20 -1.25
N SER A 34 -4.38 1.79 -1.17
CA SER A 34 -5.29 2.21 -0.10
C SER A 34 -4.77 1.82 1.29
N LEU A 35 -4.25 0.60 1.44
CA LEU A 35 -3.65 0.13 2.70
C LEU A 35 -2.40 0.92 3.09
N LEU A 36 -1.56 1.28 2.11
CA LEU A 36 -0.38 2.13 2.36
C LEU A 36 -0.77 3.53 2.83
N ARG A 37 -1.83 4.12 2.24
CA ARG A 37 -2.39 5.41 2.67
C ARG A 37 -2.91 5.34 4.11
N GLN A 38 -3.70 4.32 4.42
CA GLN A 38 -4.23 4.10 5.77
C GLN A 38 -3.11 3.85 6.80
N CYS A 39 -2.08 3.08 6.43
CA CYS A 39 -0.89 2.87 7.26
C CYS A 39 -0.17 4.19 7.56
N ARG A 40 -0.04 5.09 6.57
CA ARG A 40 0.60 6.40 6.75
C ARG A 40 -0.22 7.36 7.61
N ALA A 41 -1.55 7.24 7.56
CA ALA A 41 -2.47 8.06 8.35
C ALA A 41 -2.62 7.59 9.80
N GLN A 42 -1.97 6.48 10.20
CA GLN A 42 -2.06 5.97 11.56
C GLN A 42 -1.37 6.92 12.57
N PRO A 43 -2.00 7.17 13.74
CA PRO A 43 -1.43 8.06 14.75
C PRO A 43 -0.19 7.48 15.45
N ASP A 44 -0.06 6.15 15.50
CA ASP A 44 1.09 5.41 16.06
C ASP A 44 2.26 5.28 15.06
N ARG A 45 2.20 5.93 13.91
CA ARG A 45 3.24 5.88 12.88
C ARG A 45 4.49 6.67 13.26
N SER A 46 5.56 5.96 13.62
CA SER A 46 6.89 6.56 13.81
C SER A 46 7.79 6.43 12.58
N ASP A 47 8.72 7.37 12.40
CA ASP A 47 9.69 7.32 11.29
C ASP A 47 10.65 6.12 11.41
N SER A 48 10.94 5.68 12.64
CA SER A 48 11.76 4.48 12.89
C SER A 48 11.08 3.20 12.37
N LEU A 49 9.76 3.07 12.53
CA LEU A 49 9.00 1.94 11.98
C LEU A 49 8.99 1.93 10.46
N CYS A 50 8.95 3.11 9.83
CA CYS A 50 9.03 3.26 8.39
C CYS A 50 10.43 2.98 7.84
N ALA A 51 11.49 3.34 8.56
CA ALA A 51 12.88 3.19 8.11
C ALA A 51 13.28 1.74 7.81
N THR A 52 12.79 0.79 8.62
CA THR A 52 13.04 -0.65 8.49
C THR A 52 11.92 -1.38 7.74
N CYS A 53 10.92 -0.66 7.23
CA CYS A 53 9.82 -1.25 6.49
C CYS A 53 10.24 -1.63 5.06
N ASP A 54 10.06 -2.88 4.69
CA ASP A 54 10.23 -3.40 3.33
C ASP A 54 9.28 -2.75 2.30
N LEU A 55 8.18 -2.17 2.78
CA LEU A 55 7.24 -1.39 1.97
C LEU A 55 7.64 0.09 1.83
N ARG A 56 8.75 0.55 2.42
CA ARG A 56 9.14 1.98 2.41
C ARG A 56 9.29 2.51 0.99
N ALA A 57 10.14 1.91 0.17
CA ALA A 57 10.36 2.36 -1.21
C ALA A 57 9.04 2.41 -2.03
N PRO A 58 8.24 1.33 -2.13
CA PRO A 58 6.98 1.40 -2.86
C PRO A 58 5.96 2.34 -2.22
N CYS A 59 5.96 2.52 -0.89
CA CYS A 59 5.10 3.50 -0.23
C CYS A 59 5.40 4.93 -0.70
N TRP A 60 6.67 5.33 -0.76
CA TRP A 60 7.04 6.64 -1.29
C TRP A 60 6.67 6.81 -2.76
N THR A 61 6.95 5.81 -3.60
CA THR A 61 6.63 5.88 -5.04
C THR A 61 5.14 5.88 -5.33
N LEU A 62 4.36 5.03 -4.66
CA LEU A 62 2.94 4.87 -4.94
C LEU A 62 2.07 5.98 -4.34
N LEU A 63 2.50 6.58 -3.22
CA LEU A 63 1.80 7.73 -2.66
C LEU A 63 2.05 9.03 -3.44
N ALA A 64 3.10 9.08 -4.25
CA ALA A 64 3.31 10.19 -5.19
C ALA A 64 2.38 10.11 -6.42
N LEU A 65 1.69 8.98 -6.62
CA LEU A 65 0.72 8.82 -7.70
C LEU A 65 -0.67 9.31 -7.23
N PRO A 66 -1.36 10.14 -8.01
CA PRO A 66 -2.77 10.46 -7.74
C PRO A 66 -3.61 9.18 -7.87
N LEU A 67 -4.56 8.92 -6.95
CA LEU A 67 -5.53 7.84 -7.19
C LEU A 67 -6.40 8.25 -8.37
N ARG A 68 -6.56 7.33 -9.33
CA ARG A 68 -7.62 7.49 -10.34
C ARG A 68 -8.96 7.31 -9.64
N GLY A 69 -9.59 8.44 -9.29
CA GLY A 69 -10.86 8.47 -8.56
C GLY A 69 -10.98 9.64 -7.58
N GLU A 70 -9.86 10.30 -7.22
CA GLU A 70 -9.91 11.65 -6.63
C GLU A 70 -10.22 12.63 -7.77
N ALA A 71 -11.51 12.78 -8.08
CA ALA A 71 -11.99 13.89 -8.88
C ALA A 71 -11.60 15.20 -8.16
N ALA A 72 -10.92 16.08 -8.89
CA ALA A 72 -10.63 17.45 -8.46
C ALA A 72 -11.91 18.25 -8.23
#